data_AF-A0A2H3BYN8-F1
#
_entry.id   AF-A0A2H3BYN8-F1
#
_cell.length_a   1.000
_cell.length_b   1.000
_cell.length_c   1.000
_cell.angle_alpha   90.00
_cell.angle_beta   90.00
_cell.angle_gamma   90.00
#
_symmetry.space_group_name_H-M   'P 1'
#
loop_
_entity.id
_entity.type
_entity.pdbx_description
1 polymer ?
#
loop_
_entity_poly.entity_id
_entity_poly.type
_entity_poly.pdbx_seq_one_letter_code
_entity_poly.pdbx_strand_id
1 'polypeptide(L)'
;MYSSFALLLLPSLAASVELVISPSCGTLYGGVGDLNSGLGSLSSYSTIVAFGDGYTDGGKQDGTTLDEAAQDDPLDPKAGGRMTNGPVWVEYLASDINAAIKDYAVTKSVVDDTQYPSFKSTLDERDFLYQGNLVISSADKPDSNTTLFIIFHGMEDFLLADASDFPTTASNILYELIMLADSPLYAKNILVVDNYGRGNVTDEGEIYKQDLFDGIGSLTKIFTDVNVGFINFENLWTAVLGTDPGYEAFGYTSSGACTVNETTTLGQCGDPETTFYYIPQYPSTVTHRLMADYVKAVFETCI
;
A
#
# COMPACT_ATOMS: atom_id res chain seq x y z
N MET A 1 20.49 -30.73 48.97
CA MET A 1 19.42 -29.84 48.49
C MET A 1 20.05 -28.51 48.12
N TYR A 2 20.45 -28.34 46.87
CA TYR A 2 20.85 -27.05 46.33
C TYR A 2 19.78 -26.66 45.31
N SER A 3 18.96 -25.67 45.68
CA SER A 3 17.95 -25.11 44.80
C SER A 3 18.60 -23.98 44.01
N SER A 4 18.97 -24.25 42.75
CA SER A 4 19.34 -23.20 41.81
C SER A 4 18.07 -22.45 41.42
N PHE A 5 17.95 -21.20 41.88
CA PHE A 5 17.04 -20.24 41.28
C PHE A 5 17.58 -19.88 39.90
N ALA A 6 16.95 -20.42 38.85
CA ALA A 6 17.09 -19.88 37.51
C ALA A 6 16.39 -18.52 37.51
N LEU A 7 17.18 -17.46 37.40
CA LEU A 7 16.70 -16.12 37.12
C LEU A 7 16.14 -16.15 35.69
N LEU A 8 14.81 -16.29 35.56
CA LEU A 8 14.10 -16.01 34.33
C LEU A 8 14.28 -14.51 34.03
N LEU A 9 15.26 -14.21 33.19
CA LEU A 9 15.29 -12.96 32.45
C LEU A 9 14.02 -12.95 31.59
N LEU A 10 13.02 -12.19 32.05
CA LEU A 10 11.95 -11.71 31.18
C LEU A 10 12.64 -11.03 29.98
N PRO A 11 12.25 -11.35 28.73
CA PRO A 11 12.66 -10.49 27.63
C PRO A 11 12.21 -9.08 27.99
N SER A 12 13.11 -8.10 27.87
CA SER A 12 12.68 -6.70 27.89
C SER A 12 11.52 -6.58 26.91
N LEU A 13 10.40 -5.99 27.33
CA LEU A 13 9.38 -5.56 26.39
C LEU A 13 10.08 -4.58 25.43
N ALA A 14 10.49 -5.06 24.26
CA ALA A 14 10.74 -4.17 23.14
C ALA A 14 9.42 -3.43 22.93
N ALA A 15 9.47 -2.10 22.86
CA ALA A 15 8.29 -1.32 22.54
C ALA A 15 7.74 -1.80 21.20
N SER A 16 6.46 -2.16 21.15
CA SER A 16 5.78 -2.49 19.89
C SER A 16 5.73 -1.24 19.01
N VAL A 17 5.89 -1.42 17.70
CA VAL A 17 5.62 -0.37 16.72
C VAL A 17 4.12 -0.07 16.73
N GLU A 18 3.74 1.19 16.93
CA GLU A 18 2.34 1.60 17.13
C GLU A 18 2.01 2.92 16.41
N LEU A 19 0.74 3.08 16.02
CA LEU A 19 0.23 4.31 15.42
C LEU A 19 0.06 5.40 16.48
N VAL A 20 0.81 6.50 16.33
CA VAL A 20 0.79 7.63 17.29
C VAL A 20 0.27 8.94 16.70
N ILE A 21 -0.20 8.91 15.45
CA ILE A 21 -0.84 10.03 14.77
C ILE A 21 -2.29 9.70 14.45
N SER A 22 -3.13 10.74 14.38
CA SER A 22 -4.48 10.63 13.81
C SER A 22 -4.43 10.95 12.31
N PRO A 23 -5.33 10.35 11.50
CA PRO A 23 -5.52 10.77 10.12
C PRO A 23 -5.83 12.26 9.96
N SER A 24 -5.41 12.84 8.83
CA SER A 24 -5.74 14.22 8.47
C SER A 24 -6.96 14.24 7.57
N CYS A 25 -8.15 14.19 8.19
CA CYS A 25 -9.40 14.06 7.45
C CYS A 25 -9.69 15.27 6.54
N GLY A 26 -10.02 14.99 5.28
CA GLY A 26 -10.44 15.95 4.27
C GLY A 26 -11.91 15.80 3.88
N THR A 27 -12.29 16.48 2.80
CA THR A 27 -13.62 16.38 2.19
C THR A 27 -13.49 16.01 0.72
N LEU A 28 -14.48 15.31 0.16
CA LEU A 28 -14.49 14.86 -1.25
C LEU A 28 -14.18 15.95 -2.29
N TYR A 29 -14.46 17.20 -1.95
CA TYR A 29 -14.10 18.36 -2.77
C TYR A 29 -13.26 19.31 -1.92
N GLY A 30 -12.07 19.67 -2.37
CA GLY A 30 -11.16 20.55 -1.64
C GLY A 30 -9.70 20.13 -1.77
N GLY A 31 -8.88 20.54 -0.80
CA GLY A 31 -7.50 20.09 -0.72
C GLY A 31 -7.42 18.61 -0.32
N VAL A 32 -6.35 17.94 -0.76
CA VAL A 32 -6.07 16.54 -0.44
C VAL A 32 -6.12 16.31 1.08
N GLY A 33 -6.82 15.25 1.48
CA GLY A 33 -6.84 14.74 2.84
C GLY A 33 -7.31 13.29 2.87
N ASP A 34 -7.17 12.65 4.02
CA ASP A 34 -7.71 11.31 4.22
C ASP A 34 -9.24 11.35 4.16
N LEU A 35 -9.84 10.39 3.45
CA LEU A 35 -11.25 10.47 3.08
C LEU A 35 -11.90 9.09 3.07
N ASN A 36 -13.06 8.98 3.70
CA ASN A 36 -14.06 7.96 3.44
C ASN A 36 -15.36 8.65 2.98
N SER A 37 -15.69 8.55 1.69
CA SER A 37 -16.92 9.09 1.12
C SER A 37 -17.86 7.97 0.69
N GLY A 38 -18.60 7.43 1.65
CA GLY A 38 -19.64 6.42 1.44
C GLY A 38 -19.16 4.98 1.50
N LEU A 39 -17.87 4.72 1.75
CA LEU A 39 -17.39 3.36 2.01
C LEU A 39 -17.98 2.88 3.35
N GLY A 40 -18.40 1.62 3.39
CA GLY A 40 -18.92 1.00 4.61
C GLY A 40 -17.82 0.81 5.66
N SER A 41 -18.20 0.31 6.83
CA SER A 41 -17.23 -0.20 7.81
C SER A 41 -16.33 -1.25 7.15
N LEU A 42 -15.03 -1.28 7.43
CA LEU A 42 -14.13 -2.26 6.80
C LEU A 42 -14.62 -3.71 6.91
N SER A 43 -15.20 -4.10 8.05
CA SER A 43 -15.76 -5.44 8.28
C SER A 43 -16.98 -5.79 7.42
N SER A 44 -17.53 -4.87 6.62
CA SER A 44 -18.59 -5.18 5.65
C SER A 44 -18.05 -5.78 4.36
N TYR A 45 -16.74 -5.69 4.11
CA TYR A 45 -16.11 -6.25 2.93
C TYR A 45 -15.64 -7.67 3.21
N SER A 46 -16.06 -8.62 2.37
CA SER A 46 -15.60 -10.02 2.43
C SER A 46 -14.45 -10.30 1.47
N THR A 47 -14.18 -9.37 0.56
CA THR A 47 -13.10 -9.48 -0.44
C THR A 47 -12.36 -8.15 -0.56
N ILE A 48 -11.04 -8.21 -0.63
CA ILE A 48 -10.17 -7.11 -1.05
C ILE A 48 -9.56 -7.49 -2.41
N VAL A 49 -9.70 -6.62 -3.39
CA VAL A 49 -8.96 -6.71 -4.66
C VAL A 49 -7.91 -5.63 -4.64
N ALA A 50 -6.63 -6.02 -4.69
CA ALA A 50 -5.51 -5.09 -4.55
C ALA A 50 -4.75 -4.94 -5.87
N PHE A 51 -4.54 -3.70 -6.27
CA PHE A 51 -3.70 -3.29 -7.39
C PHE A 51 -2.58 -2.40 -6.87
N GLY A 52 -1.37 -2.58 -7.38
CA GLY A 52 -0.26 -1.76 -6.94
C GLY A 52 1.10 -2.24 -7.39
N ASP A 53 2.09 -1.79 -6.63
CA ASP A 53 3.49 -2.11 -6.81
C ASP A 53 4.05 -3.01 -5.68
N GLY A 54 5.36 -2.94 -5.42
CA GLY A 54 6.04 -3.76 -4.41
C GLY A 54 5.66 -3.44 -2.96
N TYR A 55 4.93 -2.36 -2.69
CA TYR A 55 4.36 -2.12 -1.36
C TYR A 55 3.08 -2.92 -1.12
N THR A 56 2.49 -3.48 -2.18
CA THR A 56 1.21 -4.20 -2.16
C THR A 56 1.35 -5.64 -2.66
N ASP A 57 2.37 -5.95 -3.48
CA ASP A 57 2.64 -7.27 -4.06
C ASP A 57 2.94 -8.34 -2.98
N GLY A 58 1.96 -9.23 -2.80
CA GLY A 58 1.96 -10.42 -1.96
C GLY A 58 2.73 -11.61 -2.56
N GLY A 59 3.55 -11.42 -3.59
CA GLY A 59 4.34 -12.48 -4.20
C GLY A 59 3.60 -13.35 -5.23
N LYS A 60 2.30 -13.13 -5.45
CA LYS A 60 1.51 -13.79 -6.49
C LYS A 60 0.46 -12.85 -7.08
N GLN A 61 0.55 -12.58 -8.38
CA GLN A 61 -0.10 -11.44 -9.03
C GLN A 61 -1.28 -11.84 -9.95
N ASP A 62 -1.92 -12.98 -9.68
CA ASP A 62 -3.01 -13.54 -10.50
C ASP A 62 -4.38 -13.56 -9.79
N GLY A 63 -4.46 -12.98 -8.59
CA GLY A 63 -5.67 -12.94 -7.76
C GLY A 63 -6.05 -14.27 -7.12
N THR A 64 -5.21 -15.30 -7.20
CA THR A 64 -5.40 -16.55 -6.47
C THR A 64 -4.85 -16.45 -5.05
N THR A 65 -5.08 -17.48 -4.23
CA THR A 65 -4.57 -17.53 -2.86
C THR A 65 -3.05 -17.33 -2.83
N LEU A 66 -2.61 -16.37 -2.03
CA LEU A 66 -1.21 -16.10 -1.75
C LEU A 66 -0.58 -17.25 -0.97
N ASP A 67 0.69 -17.52 -1.24
CA ASP A 67 1.50 -18.41 -0.41
C ASP A 67 1.77 -17.76 0.95
N GLU A 68 2.16 -18.56 1.95
CA GLU A 68 2.50 -18.04 3.29
C GLU A 68 3.64 -17.01 3.18
N ALA A 69 3.52 -15.89 3.91
CA ALA A 69 4.56 -14.87 4.01
C ALA A 69 5.69 -15.35 4.94
N ALA A 70 6.35 -16.44 4.56
CA ALA A 70 7.41 -17.09 5.33
C ALA A 70 8.78 -16.86 4.68
N GLN A 71 9.81 -16.75 5.53
CA GLN A 71 11.20 -16.67 5.07
C GLN A 71 11.78 -18.08 4.89
N ASP A 72 11.43 -18.72 3.77
CA ASP A 72 11.80 -20.10 3.49
C ASP A 72 13.30 -20.29 3.16
N ASP A 73 13.89 -19.34 2.43
CA ASP A 73 15.34 -19.27 2.22
C ASP A 73 15.95 -18.27 3.22
N PRO A 74 16.82 -18.69 4.14
CA PRO A 74 17.43 -17.78 5.12
C PRO A 74 18.33 -16.72 4.48
N LEU A 75 18.73 -16.89 3.21
CA LEU A 75 19.49 -15.89 2.45
C LEU A 75 18.60 -14.96 1.64
N ASP A 76 17.34 -15.30 1.37
CA ASP A 76 16.42 -14.43 0.66
C ASP A 76 15.76 -13.46 1.65
N PRO A 77 15.87 -12.13 1.44
CA PRO A 77 15.17 -11.18 2.29
C PRO A 77 13.64 -11.22 2.08
N LYS A 78 13.14 -11.79 0.97
CA LYS A 78 11.73 -11.70 0.61
C LYS A 78 10.91 -12.82 1.24
N ALA A 79 10.11 -12.50 2.25
CA ALA A 79 9.19 -13.48 2.83
C ALA A 79 8.09 -13.83 1.83
N GLY A 80 7.96 -15.10 1.43
CA GLY A 80 6.96 -15.56 0.45
C GLY A 80 6.95 -14.76 -0.86
N GLY A 81 8.10 -14.20 -1.27
CA GLY A 81 8.21 -13.34 -2.45
C GLY A 81 7.86 -11.85 -2.28
N ARG A 82 7.37 -11.42 -1.09
CA ARG A 82 7.07 -10.01 -0.80
C ARG A 82 8.35 -9.18 -0.73
N MET A 83 8.29 -7.89 -1.08
CA MET A 83 9.40 -6.95 -0.87
C MET A 83 9.58 -6.52 0.60
N THR A 84 9.40 -7.46 1.54
CA THR A 84 9.49 -7.23 2.98
C THR A 84 9.76 -8.56 3.72
N ASN A 85 9.91 -8.51 5.05
CA ASN A 85 10.18 -9.67 5.91
C ASN A 85 8.93 -10.38 6.46
N GLY A 86 7.75 -10.12 5.89
CA GLY A 86 6.49 -10.73 6.32
C GLY A 86 5.33 -10.31 5.42
N PRO A 87 4.07 -10.35 5.91
CA PRO A 87 2.93 -9.86 5.16
C PRO A 87 3.03 -8.38 4.81
N VAL A 88 2.46 -8.00 3.65
CA VAL A 88 2.25 -6.58 3.29
C VAL A 88 0.96 -6.03 3.89
N TRP A 89 0.77 -4.71 3.80
CA TRP A 89 -0.30 -4.00 4.53
C TRP A 89 -1.72 -4.46 4.15
N VAL A 90 -1.97 -4.78 2.88
CA VAL A 90 -3.26 -5.29 2.43
C VAL A 90 -3.56 -6.69 2.98
N GLU A 91 -2.55 -7.51 3.24
CA GLU A 91 -2.71 -8.83 3.87
C GLU A 91 -3.13 -8.69 5.33
N TYR A 92 -2.51 -7.75 6.07
CA TYR A 92 -2.95 -7.42 7.43
C TYR A 92 -4.39 -6.90 7.45
N LEU A 93 -4.71 -5.94 6.57
CA LEU A 93 -6.05 -5.37 6.46
C LEU A 93 -7.09 -6.46 6.20
N ALA A 94 -6.83 -7.37 5.25
CA ALA A 94 -7.71 -8.50 4.94
C ALA A 94 -7.85 -9.46 6.13
N SER A 95 -6.74 -9.80 6.80
CA SER A 95 -6.73 -10.69 7.97
C SER A 95 -7.57 -10.13 9.12
N ASP A 96 -7.41 -8.85 9.43
CA ASP A 96 -8.10 -8.19 10.54
C ASP A 96 -9.63 -8.17 10.37
N ILE A 97 -10.11 -8.17 9.13
CA ILE A 97 -11.56 -8.19 8.81
C ILE A 97 -12.05 -9.55 8.31
N ASN A 98 -11.19 -10.56 8.29
CA ASN A 98 -11.48 -11.89 7.74
C ASN A 98 -12.01 -11.85 6.29
N ALA A 99 -11.41 -11.01 5.45
CA ALA A 99 -11.67 -10.94 4.02
C ALA A 99 -10.72 -11.85 3.23
N ALA A 100 -11.18 -12.34 2.08
CA ALA A 100 -10.31 -12.91 1.07
C ALA A 100 -9.53 -11.79 0.37
N ILE A 101 -8.25 -12.03 0.06
CA ILE A 101 -7.44 -11.13 -0.77
C ILE A 101 -7.31 -11.71 -2.18
N LYS A 102 -7.57 -10.89 -3.19
CA LYS A 102 -7.23 -11.13 -4.59
C LYS A 102 -6.18 -10.09 -5.00
N ASP A 103 -4.93 -10.52 -4.98
CA ASP A 103 -3.79 -9.65 -5.24
C ASP A 103 -3.35 -9.69 -6.70
N TYR A 104 -3.26 -8.51 -7.30
CA TYR A 104 -2.77 -8.29 -8.66
C TYR A 104 -1.59 -7.32 -8.70
N ALA A 105 -1.13 -6.82 -7.55
CA ALA A 105 -0.03 -5.88 -7.48
C ALA A 105 1.28 -6.52 -7.95
N VAL A 106 2.09 -5.78 -8.71
CA VAL A 106 3.34 -6.26 -9.30
C VAL A 106 4.48 -5.37 -8.85
N THR A 107 5.49 -5.93 -8.19
CA THR A 107 6.69 -5.20 -7.78
C THR A 107 7.30 -4.40 -8.93
N LYS A 108 7.56 -3.10 -8.70
CA LYS A 108 8.11 -2.14 -9.67
C LYS A 108 7.17 -1.82 -10.85
N SER A 109 5.88 -2.08 -10.70
CA SER A 109 4.87 -1.69 -11.69
C SER A 109 4.71 -0.18 -11.76
N VAL A 110 4.68 0.33 -13.00
CA VAL A 110 4.16 1.66 -13.32
C VAL A 110 2.67 1.58 -13.62
N VAL A 111 2.02 2.73 -13.83
CA VAL A 111 0.63 2.80 -14.26
C VAL A 111 0.46 2.35 -15.72
N ASP A 112 1.26 2.90 -16.63
CA ASP A 112 1.25 2.61 -18.08
C ASP A 112 2.70 2.51 -18.59
N ASP A 113 3.13 1.32 -18.99
CA ASP A 113 4.51 1.08 -19.46
C ASP A 113 4.83 1.86 -20.75
N THR A 114 3.80 2.18 -21.55
CA THR A 114 3.94 2.86 -22.83
C THR A 114 4.28 4.34 -22.66
N GLN A 115 4.03 4.92 -21.48
CA GLN A 115 4.46 6.26 -21.10
C GLN A 115 5.99 6.37 -21.00
N TYR A 116 6.70 5.26 -20.78
CA TYR A 116 8.14 5.23 -20.53
C TYR A 116 8.93 4.44 -21.60
N PRO A 117 8.89 4.84 -22.89
CA PRO A 117 9.51 4.07 -23.97
C PRO A 117 11.02 3.87 -23.80
N SER A 118 11.71 4.81 -23.14
CA SER A 118 13.14 4.71 -22.83
C SER A 118 13.48 3.63 -21.79
N PHE A 119 12.49 3.21 -20.99
CA PHE A 119 12.63 2.23 -19.91
C PHE A 119 11.94 0.90 -20.22
N LYS A 120 11.35 0.76 -21.41
CA LYS A 120 10.57 -0.43 -21.80
C LYS A 120 11.33 -1.76 -21.67
N SER A 121 12.65 -1.76 -21.84
CA SER A 121 13.45 -2.99 -21.69
C SER A 121 13.66 -3.46 -20.24
N THR A 122 13.34 -2.61 -19.26
CA THR A 122 13.55 -2.89 -17.83
C THR A 122 12.26 -2.97 -17.03
N LEU A 123 11.15 -2.44 -17.56
CA LEU A 123 9.85 -2.50 -16.93
C LEU A 123 9.20 -3.87 -17.14
N ASP A 124 8.44 -4.31 -16.14
CA ASP A 124 7.50 -5.42 -16.29
C ASP A 124 6.29 -4.92 -17.10
N GLU A 125 5.85 -5.70 -18.09
CA GLU A 125 4.69 -5.34 -18.92
C GLU A 125 3.35 -5.49 -18.16
N ARG A 126 3.38 -6.00 -16.93
CA ARG A 126 2.22 -6.13 -16.04
C ARG A 126 1.95 -4.84 -15.25
N ASP A 127 1.83 -3.73 -15.97
CA ASP A 127 1.46 -2.41 -15.46
C ASP A 127 0.03 -2.36 -14.91
N PHE A 128 -0.41 -1.22 -14.35
CA PHE A 128 -1.77 -1.12 -13.78
C PHE A 128 -2.86 -1.43 -14.81
N LEU A 129 -2.70 -0.98 -16.07
CA LEU A 129 -3.64 -1.30 -17.15
C LEU A 129 -3.74 -2.82 -17.38
N TYR A 130 -2.63 -3.54 -17.36
CA TYR A 130 -2.64 -5.00 -17.43
C TYR A 130 -3.33 -5.62 -16.21
N GLN A 131 -3.01 -5.16 -15.00
CA GLN A 131 -3.61 -5.66 -13.76
C GLN A 131 -5.14 -5.48 -13.76
N GLY A 132 -5.63 -4.30 -14.14
CA GLY A 132 -7.06 -4.01 -14.28
C GLY A 132 -7.74 -4.91 -15.32
N ASN A 133 -7.09 -5.10 -16.48
CA ASN A 133 -7.57 -6.00 -17.52
C ASN A 133 -7.67 -7.47 -17.06
N LEU A 134 -6.76 -7.96 -16.22
CA LEU A 134 -6.87 -9.32 -15.65
C LEU A 134 -8.15 -9.48 -14.84
N VAL A 135 -8.50 -8.50 -14.01
CA VAL A 135 -9.71 -8.54 -13.18
C VAL A 135 -10.96 -8.43 -14.04
N ILE A 136 -10.98 -7.46 -14.97
CA ILE A 136 -12.11 -7.22 -15.87
C ILE A 136 -12.39 -8.44 -16.75
N SER A 137 -11.35 -9.08 -17.27
CA SER A 137 -11.47 -10.24 -18.15
C SER A 137 -11.69 -11.57 -17.42
N SER A 138 -11.46 -11.62 -16.11
CA SER A 138 -11.65 -12.84 -15.30
C SER A 138 -13.09 -13.36 -15.38
N ALA A 139 -13.23 -14.68 -15.47
CA ALA A 139 -14.53 -15.35 -15.38
C ALA A 139 -15.09 -15.35 -13.94
N ASP A 140 -14.20 -15.34 -12.94
CA ASP A 140 -14.54 -15.32 -11.51
C ASP A 140 -14.47 -13.89 -10.96
N LYS A 141 -15.43 -13.06 -11.40
CA LYS A 141 -15.52 -11.66 -10.96
C LYS A 141 -15.92 -11.59 -9.49
N PRO A 142 -15.24 -10.74 -8.70
CA PRO A 142 -15.64 -10.50 -7.31
C PRO A 142 -17.02 -9.84 -7.25
N ASP A 143 -17.79 -10.09 -6.18
CA ASP A 143 -19.06 -9.39 -5.95
C ASP A 143 -18.77 -7.94 -5.52
N SER A 144 -19.02 -7.00 -6.42
CA SER A 144 -18.72 -5.59 -6.21
C SER A 144 -19.45 -4.94 -5.03
N ASN A 145 -20.54 -5.54 -4.51
CA ASN A 145 -21.22 -5.01 -3.31
C ASN A 145 -20.47 -5.32 -2.01
N THR A 146 -19.67 -6.38 -2.00
CA THR A 146 -18.94 -6.88 -0.82
C THR A 146 -17.42 -6.84 -1.00
N THR A 147 -16.97 -6.19 -2.09
CA THR A 147 -15.55 -6.07 -2.44
C THR A 147 -15.08 -4.63 -2.29
N LEU A 148 -13.92 -4.46 -1.65
CA LEU A 148 -13.14 -3.23 -1.64
C LEU A 148 -12.03 -3.34 -2.68
N PHE A 149 -12.03 -2.46 -3.68
CA PHE A 149 -10.99 -2.36 -4.69
C PHE A 149 -9.97 -1.31 -4.24
N ILE A 150 -8.73 -1.73 -4.01
CA ILE A 150 -7.65 -0.89 -3.51
C ILE A 150 -6.65 -0.64 -4.64
N ILE A 151 -6.36 0.63 -4.90
CA ILE A 151 -5.39 1.07 -5.91
C ILE A 151 -4.28 1.82 -5.21
N PHE A 152 -3.06 1.30 -5.25
CA PHE A 152 -1.86 1.97 -4.73
C PHE A 152 -0.75 1.94 -5.77
N HIS A 153 -0.75 2.95 -6.65
CA HIS A 153 0.14 3.08 -7.80
C HIS A 153 0.73 4.50 -7.88
N GLY A 154 1.73 4.70 -8.75
CA GLY A 154 2.32 6.01 -9.03
C GLY A 154 3.69 6.27 -8.39
N MET A 155 4.16 5.40 -7.49
CA MET A 155 5.49 5.57 -6.87
C MET A 155 6.62 5.30 -7.87
N GLU A 156 6.51 4.25 -8.69
CA GLU A 156 7.52 3.92 -9.70
C GLU A 156 7.49 4.93 -10.86
N ASP A 157 6.29 5.41 -11.23
CA ASP A 157 6.11 6.52 -12.16
C ASP A 157 6.86 7.77 -11.70
N PHE A 158 6.77 8.15 -10.42
CA PHE A 158 7.47 9.32 -9.89
C PHE A 158 9.01 9.23 -10.02
N LEU A 159 9.57 8.01 -10.01
CA LEU A 159 11.01 7.79 -10.18
C LEU A 159 11.47 7.91 -11.64
N LEU A 160 10.55 7.71 -12.59
CA LEU A 160 10.85 7.61 -14.02
C LEU A 160 10.35 8.81 -14.83
N ALA A 161 9.29 9.46 -14.37
CA ALA A 161 8.67 10.58 -15.04
C ALA A 161 9.57 11.82 -15.02
N ASP A 162 9.64 12.50 -16.15
CA ASP A 162 10.03 13.90 -16.15
C ASP A 162 8.91 14.71 -15.48
N ALA A 163 9.28 15.84 -14.86
CA ALA A 163 8.38 16.74 -14.13
C ALA A 163 7.09 17.10 -14.91
N SER A 164 7.16 17.22 -16.25
CA SER A 164 6.00 17.55 -17.09
C SER A 164 5.00 16.41 -17.28
N ASP A 165 5.40 15.17 -17.04
CA ASP A 165 4.66 13.99 -17.51
C ASP A 165 3.91 13.30 -16.37
N PHE A 166 4.29 13.56 -15.12
CA PHE A 166 3.67 12.93 -13.95
C PHE A 166 2.16 13.18 -13.82
N PRO A 167 1.59 14.34 -14.20
CA PRO A 167 0.14 14.52 -14.25
C PRO A 167 -0.60 13.56 -15.22
N THR A 168 0.09 13.04 -16.25
CA THR A 168 -0.48 12.02 -17.15
C THR A 168 -0.74 10.71 -16.40
N THR A 169 0.12 10.36 -15.45
CA THR A 169 -0.04 9.19 -14.59
C THR A 169 -1.35 9.24 -13.80
N ALA A 170 -1.73 10.41 -13.27
CA ALA A 170 -3.02 10.58 -12.58
C ALA A 170 -4.19 10.32 -13.54
N SER A 171 -4.12 10.86 -14.75
CA SER A 171 -5.16 10.67 -15.78
C SER A 171 -5.32 9.19 -16.15
N ASN A 172 -4.22 8.44 -16.26
CA ASN A 172 -4.25 7.01 -16.57
C ASN A 172 -4.86 6.19 -15.42
N ILE A 173 -4.54 6.52 -14.17
CA ILE A 173 -5.21 5.89 -13.01
C ILE A 173 -6.72 6.16 -13.06
N LEU A 174 -7.13 7.41 -13.25
CA LEU A 174 -8.54 7.79 -13.30
C LEU A 174 -9.30 7.11 -14.44
N TYR A 175 -8.66 6.94 -15.60
CA TYR A 175 -9.22 6.16 -16.70
C TYR A 175 -9.46 4.71 -16.28
N GLU A 176 -8.50 4.07 -15.62
CA GLU A 176 -8.66 2.68 -15.18
C GLU A 176 -9.71 2.54 -14.08
N LEU A 177 -9.86 3.53 -13.19
CA LEU A 177 -10.97 3.55 -12.23
C LEU A 177 -12.34 3.59 -12.92
N ILE A 178 -12.47 4.32 -14.03
CA ILE A 178 -13.69 4.32 -14.86
C ILE A 178 -13.92 2.93 -15.46
N MET A 179 -12.87 2.27 -15.97
CA MET A 179 -12.97 0.92 -16.53
C MET A 179 -13.38 -0.11 -15.48
N LEU A 180 -12.88 0.00 -14.24
CA LEU A 180 -13.27 -0.86 -13.13
C LEU A 180 -14.73 -0.60 -12.69
N ALA A 181 -15.15 0.66 -12.65
CA ALA A 181 -16.50 1.06 -12.24
C ALA A 181 -17.59 0.75 -13.30
N ASP A 182 -17.22 0.57 -14.57
CA ASP A 182 -18.15 0.25 -15.65
C ASP A 182 -18.31 -1.28 -15.86
N SER A 183 -19.20 -1.63 -16.78
CA SER A 183 -19.36 -2.99 -17.30
C SER A 183 -18.02 -3.54 -17.81
N PRO A 184 -17.66 -4.79 -17.48
CA PRO A 184 -18.48 -5.81 -16.84
C PRO A 184 -18.22 -5.99 -15.33
N LEU A 185 -17.37 -5.16 -14.70
CA LEU A 185 -16.95 -5.36 -13.30
C LEU A 185 -17.85 -4.62 -12.31
N TYR A 186 -18.29 -3.40 -12.66
CA TYR A 186 -19.15 -2.57 -11.81
C TYR A 186 -18.59 -2.37 -10.39
N ALA A 187 -17.29 -2.09 -10.26
CA ALA A 187 -16.64 -1.84 -8.98
C ALA A 187 -17.31 -0.67 -8.25
N LYS A 188 -17.79 -0.90 -7.01
CA LYS A 188 -18.57 0.09 -6.26
C LYS A 188 -17.83 0.74 -5.09
N ASN A 189 -16.84 0.07 -4.53
CA ASN A 189 -16.14 0.54 -3.34
C ASN A 189 -14.66 0.65 -3.69
N ILE A 190 -14.21 1.86 -3.97
CA ILE A 190 -12.88 2.12 -4.52
C ILE A 190 -12.09 2.93 -3.49
N LEU A 191 -10.96 2.38 -3.04
CA LEU A 191 -10.00 3.05 -2.18
C LEU A 191 -8.75 3.37 -2.99
N VAL A 192 -8.44 4.65 -3.15
CA VAL A 192 -7.18 5.09 -3.75
C VAL A 192 -6.21 5.45 -2.64
N VAL A 193 -4.97 5.01 -2.77
CA VAL A 193 -3.90 5.23 -1.81
C VAL A 193 -2.76 5.94 -2.51
N ASP A 194 -2.24 6.99 -1.90
CA ASP A 194 -1.10 7.73 -2.43
C ASP A 194 0.05 7.80 -1.43
N ASN A 195 1.25 7.69 -1.99
CA ASN A 195 2.54 7.99 -1.38
C ASN A 195 3.60 8.19 -2.48
N TYR A 196 3.25 8.89 -3.58
CA TYR A 196 4.05 8.93 -4.81
C TYR A 196 5.56 9.09 -4.57
N GLY A 197 5.95 9.97 -3.64
CA GLY A 197 7.33 10.33 -3.39
C GLY A 197 7.98 9.56 -2.24
N ARG A 198 7.28 8.60 -1.61
CA ARG A 198 7.77 7.87 -0.44
C ARG A 198 8.25 8.81 0.68
N GLY A 199 7.46 9.85 0.95
CA GLY A 199 7.79 10.94 1.87
C GLY A 199 8.60 12.10 1.29
N ASN A 200 9.00 12.05 0.02
CA ASN A 200 9.53 13.21 -0.69
C ASN A 200 8.40 14.01 -1.34
N VAL A 201 8.41 15.33 -1.14
CA VAL A 201 7.37 16.24 -1.66
C VAL A 201 7.96 17.12 -2.75
N THR A 202 7.30 17.17 -3.91
CA THR A 202 7.64 18.08 -5.01
C THR A 202 6.39 18.76 -5.54
N ASP A 203 6.54 19.92 -6.17
CA ASP A 203 5.40 20.68 -6.73
C ASP A 203 4.61 19.83 -7.74
N GLU A 204 5.30 19.06 -8.59
CA GLU A 204 4.68 18.18 -9.58
C GLU A 204 3.96 16.99 -8.96
N GLY A 205 4.53 16.44 -7.88
CA GLY A 205 3.91 15.37 -7.12
C GLY A 205 2.64 15.82 -6.41
N GLU A 206 2.64 17.04 -5.85
CA GLU A 206 1.45 17.63 -5.26
C GLU A 206 0.35 17.92 -6.30
N ILE A 207 0.72 18.32 -7.52
CA ILE A 207 -0.23 18.46 -8.63
C ILE A 207 -0.83 17.11 -8.99
N TYR A 208 -0.02 16.06 -9.18
CA TYR A 208 -0.49 14.70 -9.45
C TYR A 208 -1.46 14.21 -8.38
N LYS A 209 -1.10 14.38 -7.10
CA LYS A 209 -1.91 13.94 -5.96
C LYS A 209 -3.24 14.68 -5.89
N GLN A 210 -3.24 15.99 -6.14
CA GLN A 210 -4.45 16.79 -6.20
C GLN A 210 -5.34 16.39 -7.40
N ASP A 211 -4.75 16.17 -8.58
CA ASP A 211 -5.49 15.71 -9.78
C ASP A 211 -6.15 14.34 -9.54
N LEU A 212 -5.44 13.41 -8.88
CA LEU A 212 -5.98 12.11 -8.50
C LEU A 212 -7.13 12.26 -7.50
N PHE A 213 -6.97 13.11 -6.47
CA PHE A 213 -7.99 13.39 -5.46
C PHE A 213 -9.26 14.03 -6.05
N ASP A 214 -9.11 15.02 -6.92
CA ASP A 214 -10.25 15.66 -7.60
C ASP A 214 -10.93 14.70 -8.60
N GLY A 215 -10.14 13.84 -9.23
CA GLY A 215 -10.61 12.81 -10.15
C GLY A 215 -11.48 11.75 -9.49
N ILE A 216 -11.11 11.25 -8.30
CA ILE A 216 -11.99 10.32 -7.56
C ILE A 216 -13.29 10.99 -7.11
N GLY A 217 -13.26 12.29 -6.77
CA GLY A 217 -14.46 13.08 -6.51
C GLY A 217 -15.36 13.18 -7.73
N SER A 218 -14.77 13.32 -8.91
CA SER A 218 -15.49 13.34 -10.19
C SER A 218 -16.07 11.97 -10.57
N LEU A 219 -15.41 10.87 -10.21
CA LEU A 219 -15.90 9.50 -10.44
C LEU A 219 -17.29 9.28 -9.83
N THR A 220 -17.52 9.79 -8.61
CA THR A 220 -18.84 9.71 -7.92
C THR A 220 -19.97 10.46 -8.64
N LYS A 221 -19.63 11.44 -9.49
CA LYS A 221 -20.60 12.16 -10.31
C LYS A 221 -20.94 11.39 -11.59
N ILE A 222 -20.00 10.59 -12.09
CA ILE A 222 -20.17 9.76 -13.28
C ILE A 222 -20.97 8.50 -12.91
N PHE A 223 -20.61 7.86 -11.80
CA PHE A 223 -21.24 6.64 -11.31
C PHE A 223 -21.86 6.86 -9.93
N THR A 224 -23.18 6.99 -9.88
CA THR A 224 -23.91 7.37 -8.67
C THR A 224 -23.95 6.30 -7.57
N ASP A 225 -23.57 5.07 -7.89
CA ASP A 225 -23.48 3.94 -6.96
C ASP A 225 -22.03 3.59 -6.55
N VAL A 226 -21.06 4.42 -6.95
CA VAL A 226 -19.66 4.30 -6.54
C VAL A 226 -19.41 5.13 -5.29
N ASN A 227 -18.84 4.46 -4.28
CA ASN A 227 -18.28 5.01 -3.08
C ASN A 227 -16.75 5.07 -3.20
N VAL A 228 -16.15 6.15 -2.71
CA VAL A 228 -14.71 6.37 -2.83
C VAL A 228 -14.07 6.68 -1.49
N GLY A 229 -12.81 6.31 -1.35
CA GLY A 229 -11.94 6.76 -0.27
C GLY A 229 -10.57 7.14 -0.80
N PHE A 230 -9.86 7.93 -0.01
CA PHE A 230 -8.49 8.34 -0.28
C PHE A 230 -7.64 8.19 0.99
N ILE A 231 -6.48 7.57 0.86
CA ILE A 231 -5.49 7.47 1.94
C ILE A 231 -4.25 8.24 1.51
N ASN A 232 -3.87 9.25 2.28
CA ASN A 232 -2.64 9.99 2.07
C ASN A 232 -1.54 9.44 3.00
N PHE A 233 -0.80 8.43 2.55
CA PHE A 233 0.29 7.87 3.34
C PHE A 233 1.50 8.80 3.48
N GLU A 234 1.58 9.91 2.74
CA GLU A 234 2.56 10.96 3.01
C GLU A 234 2.49 11.44 4.46
N ASN A 235 1.29 11.49 5.06
CA ASN A 235 1.11 11.87 6.46
C ASN A 235 1.88 10.90 7.39
N LEU A 236 1.78 9.60 7.13
CA LEU A 236 2.49 8.57 7.89
C LEU A 236 4.01 8.66 7.66
N TRP A 237 4.44 8.81 6.41
CA TRP A 237 5.86 8.93 6.07
C TRP A 237 6.49 10.20 6.67
N THR A 238 5.82 11.34 6.57
CA THR A 238 6.28 12.61 7.14
C THR A 238 6.38 12.54 8.65
N ALA A 239 5.40 11.91 9.32
CA ALA A 239 5.41 11.74 10.77
C ALA A 239 6.56 10.84 11.25
N VAL A 240 6.83 9.73 10.54
CA VAL A 240 7.88 8.78 10.92
C VAL A 240 9.28 9.32 10.55
N LEU A 241 9.46 9.83 9.33
CA LEU A 241 10.76 10.26 8.81
C LEU A 241 11.12 11.71 9.23
N GLY A 242 10.15 12.48 9.68
CA GLY A 242 10.34 13.82 10.21
C GLY A 242 10.83 13.86 11.66
N THR A 243 10.76 15.04 12.27
CA THR A 243 11.16 15.27 13.67
C THR A 243 10.00 15.33 14.65
N ASP A 244 8.76 15.38 14.16
CA ASP A 244 7.56 15.46 14.99
C ASP A 244 6.46 14.57 14.39
N PRO A 245 6.12 13.44 15.03
CA PRO A 245 6.69 12.94 16.28
C PRO A 245 8.04 12.19 16.09
N GLY A 246 8.38 11.79 14.85
CA GLY A 246 9.61 11.06 14.51
C GLY A 246 9.53 9.55 14.82
N TYR A 247 10.39 8.75 14.18
CA TYR A 247 10.31 7.28 14.20
C TYR A 247 10.35 6.66 15.61
N GLU A 248 11.10 7.25 16.54
CA GLU A 248 11.19 6.75 17.93
C GLU A 248 9.84 6.82 18.64
N ALA A 249 9.01 7.82 18.34
CA ALA A 249 7.69 7.96 18.94
C ALA A 249 6.73 6.84 18.51
N PHE A 250 6.93 6.28 17.32
CA PHE A 250 6.21 5.11 16.85
C PHE A 250 6.77 3.79 17.40
N GLY A 251 7.89 3.81 18.13
CA GLY A 251 8.54 2.60 18.65
C GLY A 251 9.64 2.02 17.76
N TYR A 252 9.98 2.66 16.63
CA TYR A 252 11.12 2.23 15.80
C TYR A 252 12.45 2.56 16.48
N THR A 253 13.46 1.72 16.27
CA THR A 253 14.86 2.00 16.64
C THR A 253 15.68 2.57 15.48
N SER A 254 15.15 2.49 14.25
CA SER A 254 15.76 3.03 13.04
C SER A 254 14.71 3.35 11.98
N SER A 255 14.84 4.49 11.31
CA SER A 255 14.09 4.82 10.10
C SER A 255 14.69 4.25 8.82
N GLY A 256 15.87 3.62 8.89
CA GLY A 256 16.58 3.04 7.74
C GLY A 256 16.20 1.60 7.45
N ALA A 257 16.78 1.06 6.38
CA ALA A 257 16.61 -0.34 5.98
C ALA A 257 17.41 -1.30 6.87
N CYS A 258 16.81 -2.45 7.20
CA CYS A 258 17.49 -3.52 7.93
C CYS A 258 18.48 -4.30 7.05
N THR A 259 18.14 -4.58 5.79
CA THR A 259 19.02 -5.27 4.83
C THR A 259 19.82 -4.29 3.98
N VAL A 260 20.90 -4.79 3.37
CA VAL A 260 21.76 -3.99 2.49
C VAL A 260 21.20 -3.87 1.06
N ASN A 261 20.36 -4.81 0.63
CA ASN A 261 19.73 -4.86 -0.69
C ASN A 261 18.56 -5.87 -0.72
N GLU A 262 17.93 -6.03 -1.88
CA GLU A 262 16.78 -6.92 -2.11
C GLU A 262 17.15 -8.38 -2.46
N THR A 263 18.44 -8.75 -2.45
CA THR A 263 18.89 -10.08 -2.92
C THR A 263 19.54 -10.94 -1.84
N THR A 264 19.87 -10.36 -0.68
CA THR A 264 20.46 -11.15 0.41
C THR A 264 20.15 -10.59 1.81
N THR A 265 20.00 -11.49 2.79
CA THR A 265 19.99 -11.19 4.23
C THR A 265 21.40 -11.00 4.82
N LEU A 266 22.46 -11.25 4.05
CA LEU A 266 23.84 -11.06 4.53
C LEU A 266 24.08 -9.58 4.86
N GLY A 267 24.42 -9.31 6.12
CA GLY A 267 24.60 -7.95 6.62
C GLY A 267 23.32 -7.29 7.12
N GLN A 268 22.21 -8.04 7.26
CA GLN A 268 21.00 -7.53 7.89
C GLN A 268 21.25 -7.08 9.34
N CYS A 269 20.43 -6.12 9.78
CA CYS A 269 20.40 -5.65 11.16
C CYS A 269 20.00 -6.76 12.15
N GLY A 270 20.27 -6.56 13.43
CA GLY A 270 19.95 -7.54 14.48
C GLY A 270 18.50 -7.53 14.97
N ASP A 271 17.73 -6.50 14.60
CA ASP A 271 16.35 -6.29 15.08
C ASP A 271 15.44 -5.73 13.96
N PRO A 272 15.07 -6.55 12.95
CA PRO A 272 14.21 -6.10 11.85
C PRO A 272 12.83 -5.62 12.31
N GLU A 273 12.34 -6.12 13.44
CA GLU A 273 11.00 -5.85 14.00
C GLU A 273 10.84 -4.43 14.56
N THR A 274 11.92 -3.65 14.62
CA THR A 274 11.86 -2.23 15.04
C THR A 274 12.49 -1.29 14.00
N THR A 275 12.59 -1.73 12.74
CA THR A 275 13.06 -0.89 11.62
C THR A 275 11.91 -0.43 10.74
N PHE A 276 11.95 0.81 10.26
CA PHE A 276 10.91 1.33 9.37
C PHE A 276 10.96 0.67 7.98
N TYR A 277 12.15 0.57 7.40
CA TYR A 277 12.38 -0.15 6.15
C TYR A 277 13.03 -1.49 6.45
N TYR A 278 12.66 -2.55 5.72
CA TYR A 278 13.35 -3.83 5.81
C TYR A 278 14.34 -3.96 4.65
N ILE A 279 13.86 -3.95 3.41
CA ILE A 279 14.68 -3.82 2.20
C ILE A 279 14.87 -2.32 1.91
N PRO A 280 15.99 -1.87 1.33
CA PRO A 280 16.14 -0.47 0.92
C PRO A 280 14.94 0.03 0.12
N GLN A 281 14.31 1.09 0.62
CA GLN A 281 13.08 1.71 0.09
C GLN A 281 11.79 0.89 0.20
N TYR A 282 11.78 -0.28 0.85
CA TYR A 282 10.56 -1.06 1.07
C TYR A 282 10.27 -1.24 2.56
N PRO A 283 9.04 -0.94 3.02
CA PRO A 283 8.66 -1.03 4.43
C PRO A 283 8.95 -2.40 5.03
N SER A 284 9.30 -2.44 6.31
CA SER A 284 9.27 -3.69 7.07
C SER A 284 7.84 -4.18 7.27
N THR A 285 7.67 -5.45 7.65
CA THR A 285 6.35 -6.01 7.90
C THR A 285 5.64 -5.30 9.07
N VAL A 286 6.38 -4.84 10.07
CA VAL A 286 5.84 -4.02 11.17
C VAL A 286 5.37 -2.65 10.67
N THR A 287 6.05 -2.05 9.69
CA THR A 287 5.57 -0.83 9.02
C THR A 287 4.35 -1.11 8.15
N HIS A 288 4.29 -2.25 7.45
CA HIS A 288 3.09 -2.68 6.74
C HIS A 288 1.88 -2.87 7.68
N ARG A 289 2.10 -3.40 8.89
CA ARG A 289 1.07 -3.43 9.92
C ARG A 289 0.62 -2.03 10.31
N LEU A 290 1.56 -1.10 10.52
CA LEU A 290 1.27 0.29 10.83
C LEU A 290 0.47 0.99 9.71
N MET A 291 0.78 0.72 8.44
CA MET A 291 0.01 1.18 7.28
C MET A 291 -1.43 0.68 7.32
N ALA A 292 -1.64 -0.61 7.62
CA ALA A 292 -2.99 -1.18 7.76
C ALA A 292 -3.78 -0.52 8.92
N ASP A 293 -3.11 -0.23 10.04
CA ASP A 293 -3.72 0.46 11.17
C ASP A 293 -4.07 1.92 10.85
N TYR A 294 -3.24 2.62 10.07
CA TYR A 294 -3.56 3.94 9.57
C TYR A 294 -4.83 3.92 8.70
N VAL A 295 -4.94 2.96 7.77
CA VAL A 295 -6.14 2.80 6.92
C VAL A 295 -7.39 2.56 7.76
N LYS A 296 -7.32 1.70 8.79
CA LYS A 296 -8.44 1.51 9.72
C LYS A 296 -8.84 2.80 10.42
N ALA A 297 -7.85 3.55 10.92
CA ALA A 297 -8.11 4.83 11.55
C ALA A 297 -8.86 5.78 10.59
N VAL A 298 -8.48 5.84 9.30
CA VAL A 298 -9.20 6.66 8.30
C VAL A 298 -10.66 6.23 8.19
N PHE A 299 -10.93 4.92 8.08
CA PHE A 299 -12.30 4.39 7.99
C PHE A 299 -13.14 4.69 9.24
N GLU A 300 -12.51 4.81 10.40
CA GLU A 300 -13.17 5.09 11.67
C GLU A 300 -13.39 6.59 11.91
N THR A 301 -12.50 7.45 11.42
CA THR A 301 -12.49 8.88 11.79
C THR A 301 -12.83 9.86 10.68
N CYS A 302 -12.64 9.51 9.39
CA CYS A 302 -12.76 10.44 8.27
C CYS A 302 -14.02 10.22 7.41
N ILE A 303 -15.18 10.16 8.05
CA ILE A 303 -16.51 9.89 7.44
C ILE A 303 -17.23 11.19 7.08
#